data_AF-A0A2I0QN12-F1
#
_entry.id   AF-A0A2I0QN12-F1
#
_cell.length_a   1.000
_cell.length_b   1.000
_cell.length_c   1.000
_cell.angle_alpha   90.00
_cell.angle_beta   90.00
_cell.angle_gamma   90.00
#
_symmetry.space_group_name_H-M   'P 1'
#
loop_
_entity.id
_entity.type
_entity.pdbx_description
1 polymer ?
#
loop_
_entity_poly.entity_id
_entity_poly.type
_entity_poly.pdbx_seq_one_letter_code
_entity_poly.pdbx_strand_id
1 'polypeptide(L)'
;MEKRWSSNKSLHVLSDFATFVKDNWMISINMRQHVLNGFLIAGKYKNIYEVKKEQREEIRKVRALEIPEEQAVKEHLKVYFKSRVTFDRTFKDGEKFKYGALNIGGMGPKKYGEYCVIFERKHSEKYSSLAFIKEDSINYVDDCKVNIEKLKQDLSNEEGVHFLVTLKHEGELGKIPTNEWASIICSDECYVEAVTKDDVVNDPIEGVRMSKKDYLYYYGDLLFKDYVSDADMSDFERCQLGAFMNMQEILTKRKIKLDVIDENEN
;
A
#
# COMPACT_ATOMS: atom_id res chain seq x y z
N MET A 1 -21.58 33.75 4.35
CA MET A 1 -21.72 34.14 2.93
C MET A 1 -21.13 33.02 2.09
N GLU A 2 -21.93 31.98 1.84
CA GLU A 2 -21.54 30.85 0.99
C GLU A 2 -21.52 31.31 -0.46
N LYS A 3 -20.34 31.31 -1.08
CA LYS A 3 -20.22 31.45 -2.53
C LYS A 3 -20.84 30.20 -3.16
N ARG A 4 -22.09 30.30 -3.58
CA ARG A 4 -22.68 29.40 -4.59
C ARG A 4 -21.77 29.46 -5.81
N TRP A 5 -20.95 28.42 -5.97
CA TRP A 5 -20.27 28.13 -7.23
C TRP A 5 -21.32 28.11 -8.34
N SER A 6 -21.00 28.66 -9.52
CA SER A 6 -21.83 28.43 -10.70
C SER A 6 -21.95 26.93 -10.89
N SER A 7 -23.14 26.37 -10.68
CA SER A 7 -23.40 24.92 -10.59
C SER A 7 -22.77 24.12 -11.73
N ASN A 8 -22.70 24.69 -12.94
CA ASN A 8 -22.08 24.04 -14.09
C ASN A 8 -20.56 23.85 -13.95
N LYS A 9 -19.80 24.83 -13.44
CA LYS A 9 -18.34 24.72 -13.29
C LYS A 9 -17.93 23.67 -12.26
N SER A 10 -18.73 23.50 -11.20
CA SER A 10 -18.53 22.48 -10.17
C SER A 10 -18.73 21.07 -10.74
N LEU A 11 -19.78 20.87 -11.53
CA LEU A 11 -20.09 19.57 -12.13
C LEU A 11 -19.04 19.13 -13.15
N HIS A 12 -18.47 20.05 -13.92
CA HIS A 12 -17.37 19.72 -14.85
C HIS A 12 -16.13 19.22 -14.11
N VAL A 13 -15.69 19.91 -13.06
CA VAL A 13 -14.50 19.48 -12.29
C VAL A 13 -14.70 18.11 -11.66
N LEU A 14 -15.88 17.83 -11.10
CA LEU A 14 -16.21 16.52 -10.54
C LEU A 14 -16.20 15.42 -11.61
N SER A 15 -16.76 15.69 -12.80
CA SER A 15 -16.76 14.76 -13.93
C SER A 15 -15.35 14.49 -14.46
N ASP A 16 -14.53 15.53 -14.58
CA ASP A 16 -13.15 15.42 -15.06
C ASP A 16 -12.30 14.62 -14.07
N PHE A 17 -12.47 14.87 -12.77
CA PHE A 17 -11.80 14.12 -11.71
C PHE A 17 -12.25 12.65 -11.68
N ALA A 18 -13.55 12.39 -11.75
CA ALA A 18 -14.08 11.03 -11.80
C ALA A 18 -13.55 10.26 -13.02
N THR A 19 -13.44 10.93 -14.18
CA THR A 19 -12.88 10.34 -15.41
C THR A 19 -11.38 10.06 -15.23
N PHE A 20 -10.63 11.03 -14.71
CA PHE A 20 -9.21 10.85 -14.38
C PHE A 20 -8.98 9.65 -13.47
N VAL A 21 -9.76 9.51 -12.39
CA VAL A 21 -9.69 8.35 -11.49
C VAL A 21 -10.04 7.07 -12.25
N LYS A 22 -11.15 7.07 -12.98
CA LYS A 22 -11.64 5.91 -13.74
C LYS A 22 -10.61 5.40 -14.74
N ASP A 23 -9.84 6.28 -15.37
CA ASP A 23 -8.90 5.91 -16.42
C ASP A 23 -7.53 5.49 -15.87
N ASN A 24 -7.13 6.00 -14.70
CA ASN A 24 -5.76 5.86 -14.21
C ASN A 24 -5.61 5.04 -12.91
N TRP A 25 -6.70 4.59 -12.28
CA TRP A 25 -6.57 3.87 -11.02
C TRP A 25 -5.84 2.53 -11.17
N MET A 26 -4.95 2.28 -10.22
CA MET A 26 -4.21 1.04 -10.01
C MET A 26 -4.30 0.66 -8.53
N ILE A 27 -3.81 -0.53 -8.20
CA ILE A 27 -3.63 -0.95 -6.81
C ILE A 27 -2.15 -0.85 -6.49
N SER A 28 -1.83 -0.35 -5.31
CA SER A 28 -0.48 -0.37 -4.76
C SER A 28 -0.41 -1.03 -3.40
N ILE A 29 0.73 -1.65 -3.09
CA ILE A 29 1.07 -2.08 -1.73
C ILE A 29 2.41 -1.49 -1.36
N ASN A 30 2.45 -0.71 -0.28
CA ASN A 30 3.69 -0.20 0.30
C ASN A 30 4.34 -1.27 1.16
N MET A 31 5.61 -1.57 0.90
CA MET A 31 6.40 -2.61 1.54
C MET A 31 7.74 -2.07 2.02
N ARG A 32 8.18 -2.54 3.19
CA ARG A 32 9.57 -2.35 3.63
C ARG A 32 10.51 -3.21 2.78
N GLN A 33 11.78 -2.82 2.66
CA GLN A 33 12.78 -3.49 1.82
C GLN A 33 12.82 -5.02 1.98
N HIS A 34 12.88 -5.51 3.23
CA HIS A 34 12.94 -6.94 3.50
C HIS A 34 11.64 -7.68 3.14
N VAL A 35 10.48 -7.02 3.28
CA VAL A 35 9.17 -7.57 2.89
C VAL A 35 9.09 -7.66 1.37
N LEU A 36 9.51 -6.61 0.66
CA LEU A 36 9.55 -6.60 -0.80
C LEU A 36 10.48 -7.69 -1.35
N ASN A 37 11.70 -7.82 -0.82
CA ASN A 37 12.61 -8.90 -1.19
C ASN A 37 11.95 -10.28 -0.97
N GLY A 38 11.33 -10.48 0.20
CA GLY A 38 10.59 -11.72 0.49
C GLY A 38 9.47 -11.98 -0.52
N PHE A 39 8.70 -10.97 -0.89
CA PHE A 39 7.63 -11.06 -1.88
C PHE A 39 8.16 -11.38 -3.30
N LEU A 40 9.24 -10.73 -3.72
CA LEU A 40 9.88 -10.95 -5.01
C LEU A 40 10.48 -12.37 -5.14
N ILE A 41 10.96 -12.94 -4.02
CA ILE A 41 11.48 -14.30 -3.96
C ILE A 41 10.34 -15.33 -3.89
N ALA A 42 9.41 -15.16 -2.94
CA ALA A 42 8.36 -16.14 -2.65
C ALA A 42 7.25 -16.19 -3.71
N GLY A 43 7.07 -15.14 -4.53
CA GLY A 43 6.05 -15.13 -5.57
C GLY A 43 4.67 -14.66 -5.11
N LYS A 44 4.44 -14.54 -3.80
CA LYS A 44 3.13 -14.31 -3.20
C LYS A 44 3.23 -13.39 -1.98
N TYR A 45 2.34 -12.40 -1.93
CA TYR A 45 2.18 -11.52 -0.78
C TYR A 45 1.35 -12.24 0.27
N LYS A 46 1.85 -12.20 1.51
CA LYS A 46 1.25 -12.85 2.66
C LYS A 46 0.74 -11.79 3.62
N ASN A 47 -0.49 -11.94 4.08
CA ASN A 47 -1.00 -11.10 5.14
C ASN A 47 -0.39 -11.46 6.50
N ILE A 48 -0.72 -10.70 7.54
CA ILE A 48 -0.10 -10.89 8.84
C ILE A 48 -0.39 -12.28 9.45
N TYR A 49 -1.59 -12.82 9.24
CA TYR A 49 -1.96 -14.14 9.76
C TYR A 49 -1.14 -15.24 9.08
N GLU A 50 -0.98 -15.18 7.76
CA GLU A 50 -0.15 -16.12 6.98
C GLU A 50 1.32 -16.04 7.41
N VAL A 51 1.88 -14.84 7.54
CA VAL A 51 3.26 -14.63 7.99
C VAL A 51 3.47 -15.20 9.39
N LYS A 52 2.56 -14.92 10.33
CA LYS A 52 2.72 -15.38 11.72
C LYS A 52 2.50 -16.88 11.85
N LYS A 53 1.63 -17.47 11.04
CA LYS A 53 1.47 -18.92 10.98
C LYS A 53 2.76 -19.61 10.56
N GLU A 54 3.39 -19.16 9.47
CA GLU A 54 4.64 -19.76 8.98
C GLU A 54 5.79 -19.61 9.99
N GLN A 55 5.97 -18.42 10.57
CA GLN A 55 6.99 -18.18 11.60
C GLN A 55 6.81 -19.10 12.82
N ARG A 56 5.56 -19.33 13.24
CA ARG A 56 5.24 -20.25 14.34
C ARG A 56 5.57 -21.69 13.97
N GLU A 57 5.25 -22.11 12.75
CA GLU A 57 5.59 -23.46 12.27
C GLU A 57 7.11 -23.68 12.21
N GLU A 58 7.89 -22.67 11.80
CA GLU A 58 9.36 -22.72 11.81
C GLU A 58 9.92 -22.79 13.24
N ILE A 59 9.45 -21.92 14.14
CA ILE A 59 9.88 -21.92 15.55
C ILE A 59 9.55 -23.25 16.22
N ARG A 60 8.37 -23.81 15.95
CA ARG A 60 7.97 -25.11 16.48
C ARG A 60 8.91 -26.23 16.01
N LYS A 61 9.34 -26.22 14.75
CA LYS A 61 10.28 -27.21 14.19
C LYS A 61 11.67 -27.11 14.83
N VAL A 62 12.15 -25.90 15.12
CA VAL A 62 13.53 -25.69 15.60
C VAL A 62 13.65 -25.74 17.13
N ARG A 63 12.66 -25.20 17.85
CA ARG A 63 12.75 -24.95 19.30
C ARG A 63 11.70 -25.69 20.14
N ALA A 64 10.80 -26.43 19.51
CA ALA A 64 9.64 -27.06 20.16
C ALA A 64 8.81 -26.09 21.02
N LEU A 65 8.87 -24.79 20.72
CA LEU A 65 8.16 -23.75 21.44
C LEU A 65 6.80 -23.51 20.79
N GLU A 66 5.74 -23.52 21.59
CA GLU A 66 4.38 -23.22 21.14
C GLU A 66 4.01 -21.79 21.54
N ILE A 67 3.91 -20.90 20.56
CA ILE A 67 3.40 -19.54 20.73
C ILE A 67 1.95 -19.54 20.23
N PRO A 68 0.96 -19.04 20.98
CA PRO A 68 -0.41 -18.88 20.48
C PRO A 68 -0.47 -17.92 19.29
N GLU A 69 -1.32 -18.19 18.31
CA GLU A 69 -1.47 -17.34 17.12
C GLU A 69 -1.84 -15.90 17.48
N GLU A 70 -2.81 -15.75 18.37
CA GLU A 70 -3.27 -14.45 18.84
C GLU A 70 -2.14 -13.64 19.49
N GLN A 71 -1.26 -14.29 20.25
CA GLN A 71 -0.10 -13.63 20.85
C GLN A 71 0.87 -13.15 19.77
N ALA A 72 1.20 -13.99 18.78
CA ALA A 72 2.11 -13.62 17.70
C ALA A 72 1.58 -12.45 16.86
N VAL A 73 0.26 -12.44 16.59
CA VAL A 73 -0.42 -11.34 15.87
C VAL A 73 -0.46 -10.08 16.74
N LYS A 74 -0.74 -10.20 18.05
CA LYS A 74 -0.76 -9.08 19.00
C LYS A 74 0.58 -8.38 19.13
N GLU A 75 1.66 -9.13 19.27
CA GLU A 75 3.02 -8.59 19.36
C GLU A 75 3.41 -7.79 18.09
N HIS A 76 2.93 -8.22 16.93
CA HIS A 76 3.20 -7.54 15.67
C HIS A 76 2.34 -6.29 15.45
N LEU A 77 1.02 -6.40 15.64
CA LEU A 77 0.08 -5.30 15.38
C LEU A 77 0.11 -4.22 16.47
N LYS A 78 0.65 -4.53 17.65
CA LYS A 78 0.82 -3.58 18.77
C LYS A 78 -0.50 -2.85 19.07
N VAL A 79 -0.49 -1.51 19.00
CA VAL A 79 -1.65 -0.65 19.28
C VAL A 79 -2.82 -0.89 18.32
N TYR A 80 -2.56 -1.40 17.12
CA TYR A 80 -3.58 -1.68 16.11
C TYR A 80 -4.22 -3.06 16.24
N PHE A 81 -3.71 -3.92 17.14
CA PHE A 81 -4.17 -5.31 17.27
C PHE A 81 -5.69 -5.40 17.44
N LYS A 82 -6.22 -4.64 18.40
CA LYS A 82 -7.64 -4.69 18.75
C LYS A 82 -8.53 -4.31 17.56
N SER A 83 -8.23 -3.18 16.91
CA SER A 83 -9.04 -2.68 15.78
C SER A 83 -8.92 -3.60 14.56
N ARG A 84 -7.71 -3.98 14.16
CA ARG A 84 -7.48 -4.83 12.99
C ARG A 84 -8.15 -6.19 13.15
N VAL A 85 -7.93 -6.88 14.27
CA VAL A 85 -8.53 -8.20 14.53
C VAL A 85 -10.05 -8.11 14.63
N THR A 86 -10.59 -7.05 15.23
CA THR A 86 -12.04 -6.81 15.26
C THR A 86 -12.61 -6.68 13.85
N PHE A 87 -11.95 -5.87 13.00
CA PHE A 87 -12.38 -5.70 11.61
C PHE A 87 -12.35 -7.02 10.86
N ASP A 88 -11.20 -7.71 10.85
CA ASP A 88 -10.98 -8.96 10.13
C ASP A 88 -11.97 -10.05 10.55
N ARG A 89 -12.21 -10.22 11.86
CA ARG A 89 -13.12 -11.26 12.37
C ARG A 89 -14.60 -10.94 12.21
N THR A 90 -14.96 -9.70 11.89
CA THR A 90 -16.35 -9.33 11.61
C THR A 90 -16.83 -9.95 10.29
N PHE A 91 -15.93 -10.17 9.34
CA PHE A 91 -16.27 -10.70 8.02
C PHE A 91 -15.91 -12.19 7.91
N LYS A 92 -16.75 -12.94 7.20
CA LYS A 92 -16.43 -14.33 6.84
C LYS A 92 -15.10 -14.36 6.08
N ASP A 93 -14.16 -15.19 6.50
CA ASP A 93 -12.82 -15.30 5.91
C ASP A 93 -11.99 -13.99 5.96
N GLY A 94 -12.30 -13.03 6.84
CA GLY A 94 -11.57 -11.75 6.87
C GLY A 94 -10.11 -11.86 7.33
N GLU A 95 -9.72 -12.93 8.04
CA GLU A 95 -8.31 -13.23 8.31
C GLU A 95 -7.49 -13.56 7.03
N LYS A 96 -8.16 -13.70 5.87
CA LYS A 96 -7.51 -13.83 4.54
C LYS A 96 -7.35 -12.50 3.82
N PHE A 97 -7.84 -11.40 4.39
CA PHE A 97 -7.73 -10.08 3.74
C PHE A 97 -6.28 -9.70 3.49
N LYS A 98 -6.05 -9.12 2.32
CA LYS A 98 -4.82 -8.48 1.88
C LYS A 98 -5.15 -7.03 1.57
N TYR A 99 -4.29 -6.15 2.06
CA TYR A 99 -4.51 -4.72 2.08
C TYR A 99 -3.56 -4.02 1.12
N GLY A 100 -4.10 -3.08 0.36
CA GLY A 100 -3.38 -2.15 -0.49
C GLY A 100 -4.08 -0.80 -0.50
N ALA A 101 -3.70 0.06 -1.43
CA ALA A 101 -4.33 1.35 -1.65
C ALA A 101 -4.66 1.53 -3.13
N LEU A 102 -5.72 2.27 -3.42
CA LEU A 102 -5.91 2.85 -4.74
C LEU A 102 -4.80 3.87 -4.99
N ASN A 103 -4.11 3.73 -6.12
CA ASN A 103 -3.00 4.57 -6.51
C ASN A 103 -3.18 5.04 -7.95
N ILE A 104 -3.01 6.34 -8.18
CA ILE A 104 -3.05 6.98 -9.52
C ILE A 104 -1.70 7.67 -9.82
N GLY A 105 -0.74 7.56 -8.92
CA GLY A 105 0.56 8.23 -9.01
C GLY A 105 1.27 8.27 -7.66
N GLY A 106 2.53 8.72 -7.68
CA GLY A 106 3.32 8.95 -6.46
C GLY A 106 3.70 7.70 -5.68
N MET A 107 3.96 7.89 -4.38
CA MET A 107 4.58 6.91 -3.48
C MET A 107 3.61 6.10 -2.62
N GLY A 108 2.30 6.36 -2.72
CA GLY A 108 1.31 5.74 -1.84
C GLY A 108 1.54 6.02 -0.35
N PRO A 109 0.89 5.27 0.56
CA PRO A 109 1.05 5.42 2.00
C PRO A 109 2.37 4.80 2.51
N LYS A 110 3.45 5.59 2.47
CA LYS A 110 4.80 5.29 2.97
C LYS A 110 4.87 4.84 4.43
N LYS A 111 3.88 5.15 5.27
CA LYS A 111 3.79 4.66 6.66
C LYS A 111 3.81 3.13 6.77
N TYR A 112 3.42 2.42 5.71
CA TYR A 112 3.50 0.95 5.62
C TYR A 112 4.81 0.43 5.02
N GLY A 113 5.55 1.27 4.29
CA GLY A 113 6.83 0.91 3.68
C GLY A 113 7.30 1.90 2.62
N GLU A 114 8.62 2.01 2.48
CA GLU A 114 9.32 2.95 1.61
C GLU A 114 9.30 2.58 0.12
N TYR A 115 8.91 1.35 -0.23
CA TYR A 115 8.73 0.90 -1.61
C TYR A 115 7.26 0.74 -1.93
N CYS A 116 6.78 1.42 -2.97
CA CYS A 116 5.40 1.32 -3.44
C CYS A 116 5.33 0.36 -4.63
N VAL A 117 4.81 -0.85 -4.42
CA VAL A 117 4.64 -1.86 -5.47
C VAL A 117 3.32 -1.57 -6.20
N ILE A 118 3.39 -1.31 -7.51
CA ILE A 118 2.24 -1.01 -8.35
C ILE A 118 1.85 -2.26 -9.15
N PHE A 119 0.58 -2.61 -9.12
CA PHE A 119 0.02 -3.75 -9.85
C PHE A 119 -0.67 -3.29 -11.13
N GLU A 120 -0.46 -4.02 -12.22
CA GLU A 120 -1.11 -3.76 -13.50
C GLU A 120 -2.63 -3.82 -13.34
N ARG A 121 -3.35 -2.80 -13.80
CA ARG A 121 -4.81 -2.72 -13.66
C ARG A 121 -5.56 -3.93 -14.25
N LYS A 122 -5.15 -4.44 -15.41
CA LYS A 122 -5.76 -5.64 -16.04
C LYS A 122 -5.69 -6.90 -15.16
N HIS A 123 -4.83 -6.91 -14.14
CA HIS A 123 -4.76 -8.00 -13.17
C HIS A 123 -5.69 -7.79 -11.97
N SER A 124 -6.04 -6.54 -11.65
CA SER A 124 -7.09 -6.25 -10.67
C SER A 124 -8.40 -6.93 -11.06
N GLU A 125 -8.74 -6.94 -12.35
CA GLU A 125 -9.92 -7.61 -12.91
C GLU A 125 -9.94 -9.14 -12.69
N LYS A 126 -8.79 -9.76 -12.32
CA LYS A 126 -8.71 -11.19 -12.00
C LYS A 126 -9.07 -11.49 -10.56
N TYR A 127 -9.15 -10.49 -9.69
CA TYR A 127 -9.59 -10.70 -8.33
C TYR A 127 -11.09 -10.98 -8.31
N SER A 128 -11.45 -12.15 -7.77
CA SER A 128 -12.84 -12.53 -7.56
C SER A 128 -13.52 -11.65 -6.51
N SER A 129 -12.71 -11.03 -5.63
CA SER A 129 -13.15 -10.20 -4.53
C SER A 129 -12.21 -9.03 -4.33
N LEU A 130 -12.47 -7.91 -4.99
CA LEU A 130 -11.81 -6.63 -4.71
C LEU A 130 -12.84 -5.59 -4.27
N ALA A 131 -12.57 -4.98 -3.13
CA ALA A 131 -13.38 -3.89 -2.58
C ALA A 131 -12.49 -2.70 -2.25
N PHE A 132 -13.06 -1.51 -2.37
CA PHE A 132 -12.43 -0.25 -2.02
C PHE A 132 -13.19 0.39 -0.87
N ILE A 133 -12.45 0.77 0.17
CA ILE A 133 -12.96 1.45 1.36
C ILE A 133 -12.41 2.86 1.35
N LYS A 134 -13.26 3.86 1.61
CA LYS A 134 -12.92 5.29 1.50
C LYS A 134 -11.70 5.70 2.32
N GLU A 135 -11.40 5.01 3.42
CA GLU A 135 -10.28 5.25 4.32
C GLU A 135 -9.77 3.92 4.92
N ASP A 136 -8.78 3.99 5.82
CA ASP A 136 -8.25 2.82 6.55
C ASP A 136 -9.39 2.07 7.28
N SER A 137 -9.54 0.78 7.01
CA SER A 137 -10.54 -0.08 7.64
C SER A 137 -10.54 -0.03 9.17
N ILE A 138 -9.41 0.27 9.82
CA ILE A 138 -9.38 0.41 11.28
C ILE A 138 -10.21 1.61 11.77
N ASN A 139 -10.42 2.64 10.95
CA ASN A 139 -11.22 3.83 11.29
C ASN A 139 -12.73 3.54 11.33
N TYR A 140 -13.14 2.35 10.90
CA TYR A 140 -14.53 1.88 11.02
C TYR A 140 -14.77 1.08 12.30
N VAL A 141 -13.76 0.92 13.15
CA VAL A 141 -13.87 0.14 14.39
C VAL A 141 -13.99 1.08 15.60
N ASP A 142 -15.11 0.97 16.31
CA ASP A 142 -15.35 1.67 17.57
C ASP A 142 -15.70 0.64 18.67
N ASP A 143 -15.05 0.74 19.83
CA ASP A 143 -15.28 -0.14 20.99
C ASP A 143 -15.39 -1.65 20.66
N CYS A 144 -14.49 -2.17 19.83
CA CYS A 144 -14.47 -3.56 19.33
C CYS A 144 -15.67 -3.94 18.45
N LYS A 145 -16.30 -2.98 17.78
CA LYS A 145 -17.36 -3.23 16.80
C LYS A 145 -17.08 -2.46 15.53
N VAL A 146 -17.32 -3.10 14.39
CA VAL A 146 -17.29 -2.41 13.10
C VAL A 146 -18.59 -1.63 12.92
N ASN A 147 -18.49 -0.35 12.58
CA ASN A 147 -19.62 0.45 12.13
C ASN A 147 -19.99 0.06 10.69
N ILE A 148 -20.79 -0.99 10.57
CA ILE A 148 -21.22 -1.55 9.29
C ILE A 148 -22.02 -0.55 8.46
N GLU A 149 -22.81 0.32 9.09
CA GLU A 149 -23.64 1.29 8.37
C GLU A 149 -22.79 2.38 7.72
N LYS A 150 -21.78 2.91 8.43
CA LYS A 150 -20.79 3.80 7.83
C LYS A 150 -20.01 3.10 6.73
N LEU A 151 -19.54 1.87 6.98
CA LEU A 151 -18.77 1.11 6.00
C LEU A 151 -19.54 0.88 4.70
N LYS A 152 -20.84 0.55 4.76
CA LYS A 152 -21.68 0.38 3.56
C LYS A 152 -21.78 1.65 2.70
N GLN A 153 -21.73 2.83 3.32
CA GLN A 153 -21.79 4.11 2.62
C GLN A 153 -20.44 4.47 1.96
N ASP A 154 -19.35 3.92 2.50
CA ASP A 154 -17.98 4.23 2.11
C ASP A 154 -17.28 3.07 1.36
N LEU A 155 -18.07 2.10 0.88
CA LEU A 155 -17.58 0.92 0.17
C LEU A 155 -17.90 1.03 -1.32
N SER A 156 -16.98 0.60 -2.17
CA SER A 156 -17.22 0.44 -3.60
C SER A 156 -16.48 -0.77 -4.18
N ASN A 157 -16.88 -1.17 -5.38
CA ASN A 157 -16.16 -2.13 -6.20
C ASN A 157 -15.33 -1.40 -7.27
N GLU A 158 -14.67 -2.15 -8.15
CA GLU A 158 -13.87 -1.61 -9.25
C GLU A 158 -14.66 -0.68 -10.19
N GLU A 159 -15.92 -1.02 -10.45
CA GLU A 159 -16.78 -0.24 -11.34
C GLU A 159 -17.14 1.12 -10.72
N GLY A 160 -17.35 1.17 -9.41
CA GLY A 160 -17.81 2.36 -8.70
C GLY A 160 -16.73 3.19 -8.00
N VAL A 161 -15.48 2.69 -7.94
CA VAL A 161 -14.43 3.32 -7.11
C VAL A 161 -14.15 4.78 -7.47
N HIS A 162 -14.26 5.13 -8.76
CA HIS A 162 -14.09 6.50 -9.22
C HIS A 162 -15.13 7.47 -8.64
N PHE A 163 -16.37 7.03 -8.43
CA PHE A 163 -17.38 7.82 -7.72
C PHE A 163 -17.06 7.92 -6.23
N LEU A 164 -16.60 6.84 -5.59
CA LEU A 164 -16.20 6.84 -4.18
C LEU A 164 -15.09 7.87 -3.91
N VAL A 165 -14.04 7.86 -4.73
CA VAL A 165 -12.92 8.80 -4.63
C VAL A 165 -13.39 10.23 -4.90
N THR A 166 -14.26 10.43 -5.88
CA THR A 166 -14.84 11.76 -6.18
C THR A 166 -15.63 12.31 -5.00
N LEU A 167 -16.50 11.50 -4.38
CA LEU A 167 -17.27 11.89 -3.20
C LEU A 167 -16.37 12.14 -1.98
N LYS A 168 -15.27 11.41 -1.85
CA LYS A 168 -14.30 11.63 -0.78
C LYS A 168 -13.67 13.02 -0.85
N HIS A 169 -13.35 13.48 -2.05
CA HIS A 169 -12.60 14.72 -2.27
C HIS A 169 -13.46 15.89 -2.75
N GLU A 170 -14.78 15.77 -2.81
CA GLU A 170 -15.67 16.79 -3.39
C GLU A 170 -15.46 18.21 -2.83
N GLY A 171 -15.12 18.31 -1.54
CA GLY A 171 -14.88 19.58 -0.85
C GLY A 171 -13.50 20.20 -1.15
N GLU A 172 -12.57 19.42 -1.68
CA GLU A 172 -11.21 19.82 -2.07
C GLU A 172 -11.13 20.16 -3.56
N LEU A 173 -11.97 19.51 -4.36
CA LEU A 173 -11.99 19.67 -5.81
C LEU A 173 -12.31 21.12 -6.21
N GLY A 174 -11.51 21.62 -7.16
CA GLY A 174 -11.57 23.00 -7.62
C GLY A 174 -10.80 24.02 -6.76
N LYS A 175 -10.22 23.59 -5.62
CA LYS A 175 -9.21 24.36 -4.87
C LYS A 175 -7.78 23.93 -5.20
N ILE A 176 -7.64 22.71 -5.72
CA ILE A 176 -6.36 22.04 -6.00
C ILE A 176 -6.21 21.93 -7.52
N PRO A 177 -5.04 22.24 -8.08
CA PRO A 177 -4.81 22.14 -9.51
C PRO A 177 -4.78 20.68 -9.97
N THR A 178 -5.05 20.44 -11.26
CA THR A 178 -5.26 19.09 -11.79
C THR A 178 -4.02 18.20 -11.76
N ASN A 179 -2.82 18.79 -11.82
CA ASN A 179 -1.55 18.06 -11.67
C ASN A 179 -1.33 17.51 -10.25
N GLU A 180 -2.01 18.06 -9.25
CA GLU A 180 -1.92 17.62 -7.85
C GLU A 180 -3.01 16.61 -7.47
N TRP A 181 -3.88 16.21 -8.41
CA TRP A 181 -4.96 15.26 -8.10
C TRP A 181 -4.44 13.90 -7.61
N ALA A 182 -3.31 13.42 -8.10
CA ALA A 182 -2.74 12.15 -7.65
C ALA A 182 -2.31 12.19 -6.17
N SER A 183 -1.79 13.33 -5.69
CA SER A 183 -1.26 13.45 -4.32
C SER A 183 -2.35 13.46 -3.26
N ILE A 184 -3.53 14.01 -3.58
CA ILE A 184 -4.66 14.00 -2.64
C ILE A 184 -5.35 12.64 -2.54
N ILE A 185 -5.30 11.83 -3.60
CA ILE A 185 -5.97 10.52 -3.66
C ILE A 185 -5.22 9.49 -2.80
N CYS A 186 -3.88 9.56 -2.77
CA CYS A 186 -3.05 8.55 -2.15
C CYS A 186 -1.80 9.15 -1.48
N SER A 187 -1.88 9.27 -0.16
CA SER A 187 -0.83 9.76 0.74
C SER A 187 -0.85 9.00 2.08
N ASP A 188 0.08 9.29 2.97
CA ASP A 188 0.13 8.69 4.32
C ASP A 188 -1.15 8.93 5.14
N GLU A 189 -1.70 10.12 5.03
CA GLU A 189 -2.87 10.54 5.81
C GLU A 189 -4.19 10.32 5.07
N CYS A 190 -4.15 10.31 3.74
CA CYS A 190 -5.36 10.20 2.92
C CYS A 190 -5.17 9.22 1.77
N TYR A 191 -5.81 8.05 1.88
CA TYR A 191 -5.85 7.05 0.82
C TYR A 191 -7.18 6.29 0.82
N VAL A 192 -7.55 5.71 -0.31
CA VAL A 192 -8.66 4.74 -0.40
C VAL A 192 -8.05 3.35 -0.29
N GLU A 193 -8.46 2.58 0.72
CA GLU A 193 -7.93 1.25 0.98
C GLU A 193 -8.52 0.25 -0.01
N ALA A 194 -7.66 -0.57 -0.61
CA ALA A 194 -8.04 -1.70 -1.43
C ALA A 194 -7.94 -2.99 -0.60
N VAL A 195 -9.02 -3.79 -0.58
CA VAL A 195 -9.10 -5.03 0.20
C VAL A 195 -9.50 -6.18 -0.70
N THR A 196 -8.72 -7.25 -0.69
CA THR A 196 -9.02 -8.49 -1.40
C THR A 196 -8.78 -9.72 -0.53
N LYS A 197 -9.45 -10.84 -0.81
CA LYS A 197 -9.12 -12.15 -0.23
C LYS A 197 -8.29 -13.02 -1.16
N ASP A 198 -8.20 -12.64 -2.42
CA ASP A 198 -7.48 -13.39 -3.44
C ASP A 198 -5.97 -13.34 -3.21
N ASP A 199 -5.24 -14.21 -3.88
CA ASP A 199 -3.79 -14.22 -3.79
C ASP A 199 -3.18 -13.10 -4.63
N VAL A 200 -2.41 -12.25 -3.96
CA VAL A 200 -1.61 -11.21 -4.62
C VAL A 200 -0.25 -11.81 -4.94
N VAL A 201 -0.01 -12.07 -6.23
CA VAL A 201 1.24 -12.66 -6.74
C VAL A 201 2.15 -11.58 -7.34
N ASN A 202 3.42 -11.92 -7.63
CA ASN A 202 4.43 -10.96 -8.11
C ASN A 202 4.65 -10.90 -9.63
N ASP A 203 3.88 -11.67 -10.40
CA ASP A 203 3.84 -11.61 -11.86
C ASP A 203 3.11 -10.38 -12.44
N PRO A 204 2.07 -9.81 -11.79
CA PRO A 204 1.35 -8.64 -12.29
C PRO A 204 1.91 -7.29 -11.82
N ILE A 205 3.19 -7.22 -11.49
CA ILE A 205 3.80 -5.97 -11.02
C ILE A 205 4.14 -5.10 -12.23
N GLU A 206 3.53 -3.92 -12.31
CA GLU A 206 3.84 -2.91 -13.31
C GLU A 206 5.18 -2.23 -13.01
N GLY A 207 5.43 -1.92 -11.74
CA GLY A 207 6.66 -1.30 -11.29
C GLY A 207 6.75 -1.22 -9.77
N VAL A 208 7.94 -0.89 -9.30
CA VAL A 208 8.20 -0.51 -7.90
C VAL A 208 8.64 0.95 -7.91
N ARG A 209 7.99 1.78 -7.08
CA ARG A 209 8.39 3.18 -6.89
C ARG A 209 9.16 3.34 -5.58
N MET A 210 10.18 4.20 -5.60
CA MET A 210 10.90 4.65 -4.42
C MET A 210 11.15 6.16 -4.48
N SER A 211 11.38 6.79 -3.32
CA SER A 211 11.69 8.22 -3.30
C SER A 211 13.09 8.49 -3.88
N LYS A 212 13.26 9.63 -4.52
CA LYS A 212 14.58 10.11 -4.97
C LYS A 212 15.57 10.25 -3.83
N LYS A 213 15.10 10.66 -2.65
CA LYS A 213 15.92 10.75 -1.44
C LYS A 213 16.48 9.39 -1.05
N ASP A 214 15.63 8.35 -0.98
CA ASP A 214 16.07 7.00 -0.64
C ASP A 214 17.00 6.45 -1.72
N TYR A 215 16.70 6.72 -3.00
CA TYR A 215 17.56 6.30 -4.11
C TYR A 215 18.97 6.90 -4.01
N LEU A 216 19.07 8.21 -3.75
CA LEU A 216 20.35 8.89 -3.56
C LEU A 216 21.08 8.41 -2.31
N TYR A 217 20.36 8.04 -1.25
CA TYR A 217 20.99 7.43 -0.08
C TYR A 217 21.66 6.10 -0.43
N TYR A 218 21.01 5.21 -1.19
CA TYR A 218 21.61 3.94 -1.57
C TYR A 218 22.73 4.10 -2.62
N TYR A 219 22.46 4.78 -3.73
CA TYR A 219 23.41 4.90 -4.86
C TYR A 219 24.46 5.98 -4.68
N GLY A 220 24.12 7.07 -4.00
CA GLY A 220 25.02 8.19 -3.74
C GLY A 220 25.84 7.92 -2.49
N ASP A 221 25.21 7.71 -1.34
CA ASP A 221 25.92 7.64 -0.07
C ASP A 221 26.51 6.25 0.19
N LEU A 222 25.66 5.21 0.26
CA LEU A 222 26.09 3.88 0.69
C LEU A 222 27.00 3.20 -0.35
N LEU A 223 26.64 3.26 -1.63
CA LEU A 223 27.46 2.67 -2.69
C LEU A 223 28.82 3.37 -2.81
N PHE A 224 28.87 4.70 -2.70
CA PHE A 224 30.15 5.42 -2.69
C PHE A 224 31.03 5.04 -1.50
N LYS A 225 30.45 4.92 -0.30
CA LYS A 225 31.17 4.41 0.88
C LYS A 225 31.70 2.99 0.66
N ASP A 226 30.98 2.12 -0.03
CA ASP A 226 31.43 0.75 -0.33
C ASP A 226 32.64 0.73 -1.28
N TYR A 227 32.64 1.62 -2.28
CA TYR A 227 33.75 1.76 -3.24
C TYR A 227 35.00 2.40 -2.65
N VAL A 228 34.86 3.35 -1.72
CA VAL A 228 35.99 4.00 -1.04
C VAL A 228 36.33 3.17 0.19
N SER A 229 37.30 2.28 0.07
CA SER A 229 37.70 1.28 1.08
C SER A 229 38.06 1.80 2.48
N ASP A 230 38.16 3.13 2.67
CA ASP A 230 38.45 3.81 3.92
C ASP A 230 37.22 4.47 4.59
N ALA A 231 36.01 4.33 4.01
CA ALA A 231 34.79 4.80 4.64
C ALA A 231 34.26 3.77 5.64
N ASP A 232 34.20 4.16 6.93
CA ASP A 232 33.57 3.36 7.99
C ASP A 232 32.08 3.17 7.70
N MET A 233 31.74 2.05 7.07
CA MET A 233 30.38 1.61 6.86
C MET A 233 30.02 0.57 7.93
N SER A 234 28.96 0.84 8.68
CA SER A 234 28.45 -0.08 9.69
C SER A 234 27.91 -1.37 9.06
N ASP A 235 27.89 -2.45 9.83
CA ASP A 235 27.29 -3.72 9.38
C ASP A 235 25.82 -3.55 8.96
N PHE A 236 25.10 -2.65 9.63
CA PHE A 236 23.73 -2.32 9.30
C PHE A 236 23.60 -1.66 7.92
N GLU A 237 24.44 -0.67 7.61
CA GLU A 237 24.49 -0.04 6.28
C GLU A 237 24.85 -1.05 5.19
N ARG A 238 25.83 -1.93 5.44
CA ARG A 238 26.20 -3.01 4.50
C ARG A 238 25.04 -3.96 4.25
N CYS A 239 24.29 -4.33 5.29
CA CYS A 239 23.10 -5.19 5.16
C CYS A 239 22.00 -4.50 4.34
N GLN A 240 21.74 -3.21 4.58
CA GLN A 240 20.75 -2.44 3.81
C GLN A 240 21.15 -2.31 2.35
N LEU A 241 22.41 -2.00 2.06
CA LEU A 241 22.92 -1.90 0.70
C LEU A 241 22.84 -3.26 0.00
N GLY A 242 23.29 -4.34 0.65
CA GLY A 242 23.19 -5.70 0.10
C GLY A 242 21.75 -6.11 -0.21
N ALA A 243 20.81 -5.81 0.68
CA ALA A 243 19.39 -6.06 0.46
C ALA A 243 18.82 -5.21 -0.70
N PHE A 244 19.27 -3.97 -0.86
CA PHE A 244 18.89 -3.11 -1.98
C PHE A 244 19.41 -3.64 -3.31
N MET A 245 20.69 -4.03 -3.37
CA MET A 245 21.31 -4.58 -4.57
C MET A 245 20.66 -5.90 -4.98
N ASN A 246 20.34 -6.78 -4.03
CA ASN A 246 19.58 -8.00 -4.30
C ASN A 246 18.18 -7.70 -4.86
N MET A 247 17.48 -6.72 -4.31
CA MET A 247 16.18 -6.28 -4.83
C MET A 247 16.31 -5.79 -6.28
N GLN A 248 17.29 -4.92 -6.57
CA GLN A 248 17.56 -4.43 -7.93
C GLN A 248 17.83 -5.57 -8.92
N GLU A 249 18.63 -6.56 -8.50
CA GLU A 249 18.93 -7.72 -9.33
C GLU A 249 17.66 -8.53 -9.65
N ILE A 250 16.79 -8.77 -8.66
CA ILE A 250 15.54 -9.51 -8.86
C ILE A 250 14.58 -8.73 -9.77
N LEU A 251 14.43 -7.41 -9.54
CA LEU A 251 13.61 -6.55 -10.39
C LEU A 251 14.10 -6.59 -11.84
N THR A 252 15.41 -6.47 -12.06
CA THR A 252 16.03 -6.55 -13.39
C THR A 252 15.77 -7.90 -14.06
N LYS A 253 16.00 -9.01 -13.34
CA LYS A 253 15.75 -10.38 -13.86
C LYS A 253 14.29 -10.58 -14.25
N ARG A 254 13.35 -10.00 -13.50
CA ARG A 254 11.91 -10.06 -13.76
C ARG A 254 11.40 -8.98 -14.71
N LYS A 255 12.27 -8.08 -15.19
CA LYS A 255 11.91 -6.92 -16.03
C LYS A 255 10.89 -5.98 -15.37
N ILE A 256 10.92 -5.90 -14.05
CA ILE A 256 10.11 -4.95 -13.27
C ILE A 256 10.90 -3.65 -13.15
N LYS A 257 10.29 -2.53 -13.50
CA LYS A 257 10.92 -1.21 -13.42
C LYS A 257 11.02 -0.74 -11.97
N LEU A 258 12.15 -0.12 -11.61
CA LEU A 258 12.24 0.73 -10.43
C LEU A 258 12.07 2.19 -10.90
N ASP A 259 10.97 2.81 -10.48
CA ASP A 259 10.67 4.22 -10.70
C ASP A 259 11.16 5.06 -9.52
N VAL A 260 11.93 6.11 -9.80
CA VAL A 260 12.41 7.05 -8.80
C VAL A 260 11.55 8.31 -8.84
N ILE A 261 10.79 8.55 -7.78
CA ILE A 261 9.84 9.67 -7.70
C ILE A 261 10.49 10.84 -6.96
N ASP A 262 10.53 12.01 -7.61
CA ASP A 262 10.87 13.27 -6.92
C ASP A 262 9.63 13.81 -6.23
N GLU A 263 9.64 13.79 -4.89
CA GLU A 263 8.53 14.26 -4.07
C GLU A 263 8.43 15.80 -4.04
N ASN A 264 9.45 16.52 -4.53
CA ASN A 264 9.46 17.99 -4.56
C ASN A 264 9.00 18.60 -5.91
N GLU A 265 8.76 17.77 -6.93
CA GLU A 265 8.38 18.22 -8.29
C GLU A 265 6.91 17.92 -8.64
N ASN A 266 6.07 17.54 -7.67
CA ASN A 266 4.63 17.33 -7.86
C ASN A 266 3.80 18.49 -7.31
#